data_AF-F4LWP0-F1
#
_entry.id   AF-F4LWP0-F1
#
_cell.length_a   1.000
_cell.length_b   1.000
_cell.length_c   1.000
_cell.angle_alpha   90.00
_cell.angle_beta   90.00
_cell.angle_gamma   90.00
#
_symmetry.space_group_name_H-M   'P 1'
#
loop_
_entity.id
_entity.type
_entity.pdbx_description
1 polymer ?
#
loop_
_entity_poly.entity_id
_entity_poly.type
_entity_poly.pdbx_seq_one_letter_code
_entity_poly.pdbx_strand_id
1 'polypeptide(L)'
;MEKKRLEDMFSTDIDAYLKGIKRLDITQSEEYIKLLELGKTMADKDFSKDSDKQKVFERALRNINKYKGREDTLKKSNKTKSIITKVASFALVCVLGFSLMQTSFAQGVVDKIVRTISLGHITIFESKPSDIKSVPVPDKLKGKIFDKDGNPLKVLSAEHAEEVYTADGERIAYIDSDGNIVTENEHEKARADECLIIKDPNQLNNYTCFDIKLPSYLPEGYKFTEAEFFRDENGVVENSKIVGLYFANEETGKFVYMQQRVAEEDTGYVTGADEVEELKINGQDAVLYGDSNLDWEYNGVIYMLVGRGEIAKDELIKIAESIK
;
A
#
# COMPACT_ATOMS: atom_id res chain seq x y z
N MET A 1 10.58 9.18 15.55
CA MET A 1 11.16 10.02 14.49
C MET A 1 12.35 9.38 13.76
N GLU A 2 13.01 8.36 14.31
CA GLU A 2 14.02 7.54 13.61
C GLU A 2 13.42 6.40 12.75
N LYS A 3 12.25 5.86 13.14
CA LYS A 3 11.65 4.67 12.52
C LYS A 3 11.21 4.86 11.06
N LYS A 4 10.51 5.97 10.75
CA LYS A 4 10.06 6.32 9.38
C LYS A 4 11.24 6.41 8.39
N ARG A 5 12.40 6.89 8.86
CA ARG A 5 13.62 6.99 8.04
C ARG A 5 14.23 5.63 7.70
N LEU A 6 14.14 4.65 8.60
CA LEU A 6 14.67 3.29 8.38
C LEU A 6 13.82 2.52 7.37
N GLU A 7 12.49 2.64 7.46
CA GLU A 7 11.55 2.02 6.52
C GLU A 7 11.73 2.58 5.10
N ASP A 8 11.78 3.90 4.97
CA ASP A 8 12.00 4.57 3.68
C ASP A 8 13.34 4.19 3.03
N MET A 9 14.37 3.95 3.83
CA MET A 9 15.69 3.53 3.35
C MET A 9 15.69 2.07 2.93
N PHE A 10 15.08 1.19 3.73
CA PHE A 10 15.01 -0.23 3.46
C PHE A 10 14.33 -0.52 2.12
N SER A 11 13.18 0.11 1.88
CA SER A 11 12.44 -0.04 0.61
C SER A 11 13.29 0.40 -0.58
N THR A 12 13.90 1.58 -0.49
CA THR A 12 14.79 2.09 -1.54
C THR A 12 15.99 1.16 -1.84
N ASP A 13 16.56 0.53 -0.82
CA ASP A 13 17.70 -0.38 -1.01
C ASP A 13 17.30 -1.76 -1.59
N ILE A 14 16.08 -2.22 -1.33
CA ILE A 14 15.50 -3.43 -1.95
C ILE A 14 15.14 -3.16 -3.42
N ASP A 15 14.53 -2.02 -3.71
CA ASP A 15 14.18 -1.63 -5.08
C ASP A 15 15.43 -1.46 -5.95
N ALA A 16 16.47 -0.81 -5.42
CA ALA A 16 17.76 -0.71 -6.09
C ALA A 16 18.35 -2.10 -6.39
N TYR A 17 18.22 -3.04 -5.45
CA TYR A 17 18.69 -4.41 -5.63
C TYR A 17 17.95 -5.17 -6.73
N LEU A 18 16.61 -5.13 -6.73
CA LEU A 18 15.76 -5.75 -7.74
C LEU A 18 16.05 -5.21 -9.16
N LYS A 19 16.46 -3.95 -9.25
CA LYS A 19 16.87 -3.29 -10.51
C LYS A 19 18.34 -3.54 -10.88
N GLY A 20 19.10 -4.33 -10.11
CA GLY A 20 20.52 -4.60 -10.34
C GLY A 20 21.46 -3.43 -10.05
N ILE A 21 20.98 -2.38 -9.38
CA ILE A 21 21.73 -1.17 -9.04
C ILE A 21 22.52 -1.43 -7.74
N LYS A 22 23.85 -1.53 -7.85
CA LYS A 22 24.72 -1.67 -6.68
C LYS A 22 24.88 -0.34 -5.94
N ARG A 23 24.11 -0.14 -4.87
CA ARG A 23 24.42 0.88 -3.87
C ARG A 23 25.34 0.30 -2.79
N LEU A 24 26.50 0.93 -2.61
CA LEU A 24 27.43 0.66 -1.52
C LEU A 24 27.32 1.84 -0.56
N ASP A 25 26.47 1.73 0.46
CA ASP A 25 26.52 2.66 1.59
C ASP A 25 26.80 1.89 2.88
N ILE A 26 28.03 2.09 3.38
CA ILE A 26 28.69 1.26 4.40
C ILE A 26 28.45 1.85 5.80
N THR A 27 27.49 2.77 5.94
CA THR A 27 27.28 3.59 7.14
C THR A 27 26.13 3.13 8.05
N GLN A 28 25.50 2.00 7.73
CA GLN A 28 24.27 1.56 8.40
C GLN A 28 24.52 0.61 9.58
N SER A 29 23.54 0.57 10.51
CA SER A 29 23.61 -0.31 11.68
C SER A 29 23.67 -1.78 11.25
N GLU A 30 24.33 -2.60 12.09
CA GLU A 30 24.47 -4.03 11.83
C GLU A 30 23.09 -4.68 11.58
N GLU A 31 22.09 -4.30 12.38
CA GLU A 31 20.69 -4.75 12.30
C GLU A 31 20.01 -4.41 10.96
N TYR A 32 20.24 -3.21 10.43
CA TYR A 32 19.70 -2.80 9.13
C TYR A 32 20.31 -3.62 7.98
N ILE A 33 21.62 -3.87 8.01
CA ILE A 33 22.30 -4.71 7.02
C ILE A 33 21.73 -6.13 7.04
N LYS A 34 21.42 -6.67 8.24
CA LYS A 34 20.78 -7.98 8.39
C LYS A 34 19.43 -8.03 7.70
N LEU A 35 18.60 -7.02 8.00
CA LEU A 35 17.26 -6.93 7.45
C LEU A 35 17.32 -6.81 5.92
N LEU A 36 18.21 -5.96 5.40
CA LEU A 36 18.37 -5.72 3.97
C LEU A 36 18.82 -6.98 3.21
N GLU A 37 19.79 -7.73 3.74
CA GLU A 37 20.24 -8.98 3.11
C GLU A 37 19.15 -10.06 3.13
N LEU A 38 18.35 -10.12 4.19
CA LEU A 38 17.16 -10.99 4.24
C LEU A 38 16.15 -10.59 3.16
N GLY A 39 15.80 -9.31 3.06
CA GLY A 39 14.87 -8.82 2.04
C GLY A 39 15.33 -9.12 0.62
N LYS A 40 16.62 -8.91 0.31
CA LYS A 40 17.23 -9.26 -1.00
C LYS A 40 17.09 -10.75 -1.32
N THR A 41 17.39 -11.59 -0.34
CA THR A 41 17.31 -13.05 -0.49
C THR A 41 15.86 -13.51 -0.72
N MET A 42 14.89 -12.85 -0.10
CA MET A 42 13.47 -13.13 -0.32
C MET A 42 13.01 -12.66 -1.70
N ALA A 43 13.46 -11.48 -2.13
CA ALA A 43 13.07 -10.87 -3.40
C ALA A 43 13.50 -11.71 -4.63
N ASP A 44 14.66 -12.37 -4.57
CA ASP A 44 15.17 -13.22 -5.65
C ASP A 44 14.49 -14.59 -5.77
N LYS A 45 13.64 -14.96 -4.81
CA LYS A 45 13.14 -16.33 -4.70
C LYS A 45 11.67 -16.42 -5.06
N ASP A 46 11.41 -17.14 -6.14
CA ASP A 46 10.09 -17.68 -6.45
C ASP A 46 9.76 -18.82 -5.46
N PHE A 47 8.88 -18.55 -4.51
CA PHE A 47 8.48 -19.50 -3.47
C PHE A 47 7.35 -20.45 -3.88
N SER A 48 6.85 -20.32 -5.13
CA SER A 48 5.83 -21.21 -5.69
C SER A 48 6.38 -22.58 -6.13
N LYS A 49 7.71 -22.70 -6.27
CA LYS A 49 8.41 -23.90 -6.78
C LYS A 49 9.26 -24.55 -5.69
N ASP A 50 8.67 -25.50 -4.94
CA ASP A 50 9.34 -26.44 -3.99
C ASP A 50 10.55 -25.86 -3.23
N SER A 51 10.45 -24.59 -2.85
CA SER A 51 11.55 -23.87 -2.22
C SER A 51 11.52 -24.13 -0.74
N ASP A 52 12.61 -24.69 -0.20
CA ASP A 52 12.81 -24.86 1.23
C ASP A 52 12.97 -23.48 1.90
N LYS A 53 11.84 -22.87 2.28
CA LYS A 53 11.75 -21.51 2.83
C LYS A 53 12.62 -21.35 4.09
N GLN A 54 12.61 -22.37 4.93
CA GLN A 54 13.42 -22.42 6.15
C GLN A 54 14.91 -22.41 5.82
N LYS A 55 15.35 -23.20 4.84
CA LYS A 55 16.76 -23.20 4.41
C LYS A 55 17.18 -21.89 3.75
N VAL A 56 16.27 -21.22 3.02
CA VAL A 56 16.52 -19.88 2.43
C VAL A 56 16.70 -18.85 3.55
N PHE A 57 15.81 -18.85 4.55
CA PHE A 57 15.90 -17.98 5.71
C PHE A 57 17.16 -18.25 6.55
N GLU A 58 17.45 -19.51 6.85
CA GLU A 58 18.68 -19.92 7.57
C GLU A 58 19.95 -19.56 6.79
N ARG A 59 19.91 -19.60 5.46
CA ARG A 59 21.03 -19.15 4.62
C ARG A 59 21.19 -17.63 4.68
N ALA A 60 20.10 -16.87 4.63
CA ALA A 60 20.13 -15.43 4.81
C ALA A 60 20.73 -15.08 6.18
N LEU A 61 20.24 -15.67 7.27
CA LEU A 61 20.79 -15.49 8.62
C LEU A 61 22.27 -15.88 8.74
N ARG A 62 22.71 -16.93 8.03
CA ARG A 62 24.13 -17.34 8.02
C ARG A 62 25.02 -16.35 7.26
N ASN A 63 24.57 -15.83 6.12
CA ASN A 63 25.33 -14.83 5.36
C ASN A 63 25.45 -13.53 6.16
N ILE A 64 24.37 -13.13 6.82
CA ILE A 64 24.30 -12.00 7.74
C ILE A 64 25.35 -12.11 8.86
N ASN A 65 25.49 -13.30 9.46
CA ASN A 65 26.47 -13.53 10.52
C ASN A 65 27.93 -13.55 10.03
N LYS A 66 28.21 -13.70 8.73
CA LYS A 66 29.57 -13.63 8.16
C LYS A 66 30.13 -12.21 8.06
N TYR A 67 29.28 -11.17 8.15
CA TYR A 67 29.69 -9.77 8.09
C TYR A 67 29.95 -9.12 9.46
N LYS A 68 29.85 -9.89 10.56
CA LYS A 68 30.31 -9.47 11.90
C LYS A 68 31.84 -9.42 11.96
N GLY A 69 32.45 -8.31 11.56
CA GLY A 69 33.91 -8.17 11.62
C GLY A 69 34.54 -6.83 11.26
N ARG A 70 33.79 -5.73 11.14
CA ARG A 70 34.38 -4.38 11.00
C ARG A 70 33.61 -3.37 11.85
N GLU A 71 34.04 -3.24 13.10
CA GLU A 71 33.78 -2.03 13.88
C GLU A 71 34.70 -0.93 13.36
N ASP A 72 34.15 0.22 12.95
CA ASP A 72 34.87 1.48 13.04
C ASP A 72 33.91 2.67 13.27
N THR A 73 34.08 3.23 14.47
CA THR A 73 33.78 4.58 14.99
C THR A 73 32.87 5.55 14.21
N LEU A 74 31.77 5.92 14.90
CA LEU A 74 30.76 6.92 14.55
C LEU A 74 31.31 8.36 14.36
N LYS A 75 30.80 9.06 13.35
CA LYS A 75 30.61 10.52 13.37
C LYS A 75 29.19 10.88 12.92
N LYS A 76 28.45 11.57 13.80
CA LYS A 76 27.14 12.16 13.53
C LYS A 76 27.26 13.29 12.51
N SER A 77 26.38 13.28 11.51
CA SER A 77 26.13 14.42 10.62
C SER A 77 24.64 14.75 10.65
N ASN A 78 24.32 15.96 11.12
CA ASN A 78 23.02 16.59 10.99
C ASN A 78 22.87 17.15 9.58
N LYS A 79 21.90 16.65 8.80
CA LYS A 79 21.26 17.43 7.73
C LYS A 79 19.76 17.11 7.64
N THR A 80 19.07 18.18 7.28
CA THR A 80 17.64 18.50 7.20
C THR A 80 16.77 17.46 6.49
N LYS A 81 15.55 17.33 7.01
CA LYS A 81 14.47 16.46 6.51
C LYS A 81 13.74 17.14 5.34
N SER A 82 13.41 16.38 4.31
CA SER A 82 12.24 16.61 3.45
C SER A 82 11.21 15.54 3.79
N ILE A 83 9.94 15.92 3.98
CA ILE A 83 8.85 14.98 4.22
C ILE A 83 8.06 14.89 2.91
N ILE A 84 8.68 14.28 1.91
CA ILE A 84 7.90 13.63 0.85
C ILE A 84 7.38 12.36 1.51
N THR A 85 6.11 12.37 1.89
CA THR A 85 5.41 11.19 2.41
C THR A 85 5.43 10.14 1.29
N LYS A 86 6.40 9.23 1.34
CA LYS A 86 6.38 8.01 0.54
C LYS A 86 5.09 7.28 0.90
N VAL A 87 4.11 7.25 0.00
CA VAL A 87 2.90 6.43 0.15
C VAL A 87 3.28 5.00 -0.23
N ALA A 88 4.00 4.33 0.67
CA ALA A 88 4.15 2.89 0.62
C ALA A 88 2.80 2.27 1.01
N SER A 89 2.01 1.81 0.03
CA SER A 89 0.74 1.11 0.26
C SER A 89 1.00 -0.30 0.81
N PHE A 90 1.33 -0.35 2.10
CA PHE A 90 1.47 -1.52 2.95
C PHE A 90 0.20 -2.37 3.07
N ALA A 91 -0.21 -3.14 2.06
CA ALA A 91 -1.35 -4.06 2.27
C ALA A 91 -0.97 -5.40 2.95
N LEU A 92 0.29 -5.65 3.32
CA LEU A 92 0.66 -6.79 4.17
C LEU A 92 1.19 -6.44 5.57
N VAL A 93 1.14 -5.17 6.00
CA VAL A 93 1.60 -4.77 7.34
C VAL A 93 0.51 -4.15 8.22
N CYS A 94 -0.72 -4.09 7.74
CA CYS A 94 -1.82 -3.50 8.49
C CYS A 94 -2.46 -4.40 9.56
N VAL A 95 -1.83 -5.48 10.03
CA VAL A 95 -2.33 -6.16 11.25
C VAL A 95 -1.54 -5.81 12.51
N LEU A 96 -0.22 -5.58 12.47
CA LEU A 96 0.52 -5.23 13.70
C LEU A 96 1.75 -4.38 13.39
N GLY A 97 1.76 -3.16 13.92
CA GLY A 97 2.80 -2.17 13.73
C GLY A 97 4.22 -2.72 13.85
N PHE A 98 5.07 -2.26 12.95
CA PHE A 98 6.50 -2.54 12.82
C PHE A 98 7.38 -2.39 14.07
N SER A 99 6.84 -1.99 15.23
CA SER A 99 7.60 -1.74 16.46
C SER A 99 7.81 -2.97 17.34
N LEU A 100 7.36 -4.16 16.93
CA LEU A 100 7.40 -5.38 17.77
C LEU A 100 8.02 -6.62 17.11
N MET A 101 8.73 -6.49 15.99
CA MET A 101 9.24 -7.66 15.25
C MET A 101 10.39 -8.37 15.99
N GLN A 102 10.06 -9.38 16.79
CA GLN A 102 11.01 -10.44 17.16
C GLN A 102 11.34 -11.28 15.91
N THR A 103 12.53 -11.88 15.85
CA THR A 103 13.00 -12.72 14.73
C THR A 103 12.04 -13.87 14.36
N SER A 104 11.22 -14.33 15.31
CA SER A 104 10.16 -15.32 15.10
C SER A 104 8.97 -14.79 14.26
N PHE A 105 8.65 -13.51 14.34
CA PHE A 105 7.58 -12.89 13.56
C PHE A 105 7.98 -12.73 12.09
N ALA A 106 9.24 -12.37 11.83
CA ALA A 106 9.78 -12.29 10.47
C ALA A 106 9.71 -13.64 9.74
N GLN A 107 10.05 -14.75 10.42
CA GLN A 107 9.89 -16.10 9.87
C GLN A 107 8.42 -16.41 9.54
N GLY A 108 7.49 -16.06 10.42
CA GLY A 108 6.05 -16.26 10.21
C GLY A 108 5.48 -15.48 9.02
N VAL A 109 6.05 -14.31 8.69
CA VAL A 109 5.70 -13.54 7.49
C VAL A 109 6.30 -14.19 6.24
N VAL A 110 7.57 -14.58 6.27
CA VAL A 110 8.26 -15.26 5.14
C VAL A 110 7.55 -16.56 4.77
N ASP A 111 7.14 -17.35 5.76
CA ASP A 111 6.51 -18.66 5.52
C ASP A 111 5.14 -18.54 4.82
N LYS A 112 4.47 -17.39 5.01
CA LYS A 112 3.18 -17.10 4.39
C LYS A 112 3.28 -16.59 2.96
N ILE A 113 4.39 -15.97 2.54
CA ILE A 113 4.55 -15.51 1.16
C ILE A 113 4.55 -16.72 0.21
N VAL A 114 3.62 -16.74 -0.73
CA VAL A 114 3.47 -17.74 -1.79
C VAL A 114 4.37 -17.39 -2.96
N ARG A 115 4.26 -16.15 -3.47
CA ARG A 115 5.10 -15.63 -4.55
C ARG A 115 5.11 -14.10 -4.55
N THR A 116 6.01 -13.54 -5.35
CA THR A 116 6.14 -12.11 -5.60
C THR A 116 5.87 -11.85 -7.07
N ILE A 117 5.01 -10.88 -7.38
CA ILE A 117 4.70 -10.44 -8.74
C ILE A 117 5.16 -8.99 -8.89
N SER A 118 5.89 -8.68 -9.95
CA SER A 118 6.37 -7.33 -10.24
C SER A 118 5.83 -6.85 -11.58
N LEU A 119 5.12 -5.73 -11.57
CA LEU A 119 4.62 -5.02 -12.75
C LEU A 119 5.32 -3.64 -12.82
N GLY A 120 6.54 -3.60 -13.36
CA GLY A 120 7.31 -2.35 -13.43
C GLY A 120 7.59 -1.75 -12.06
N HIS A 121 6.84 -0.71 -11.69
CA HIS A 121 6.94 0.03 -10.42
C HIS A 121 5.94 -0.44 -9.34
N ILE A 122 5.24 -1.55 -9.57
CA ILE A 122 4.32 -2.17 -8.63
C ILE A 122 4.89 -3.54 -8.23
N THR A 123 4.93 -3.83 -6.92
CA THR A 123 5.26 -5.17 -6.42
C THR A 123 4.14 -5.69 -5.54
N ILE A 124 3.71 -6.93 -5.79
CA ILE A 124 2.61 -7.58 -5.06
C ILE A 124 3.14 -8.88 -4.45
N PHE A 125 3.01 -9.01 -3.14
CA PHE A 125 3.28 -10.26 -2.43
C PHE A 125 1.99 -11.05 -2.26
N GLU A 126 1.86 -12.15 -3.01
CA GLU A 126 0.81 -13.12 -2.75
C GLU A 126 1.19 -13.90 -1.47
N SER A 127 0.28 -13.93 -0.52
CA SER A 127 0.44 -14.64 0.75
C SER A 127 -0.65 -15.67 0.94
N LYS A 128 -0.38 -16.71 1.72
CA LYS A 128 -1.42 -17.68 2.07
C LYS A 128 -2.53 -16.94 2.82
N PRO A 129 -3.81 -17.23 2.50
CA PRO A 129 -4.94 -16.69 3.22
C PRO A 129 -4.74 -16.82 4.72
N SER A 130 -4.98 -15.74 5.44
CA SER A 130 -4.88 -15.80 6.89
C SER A 130 -6.06 -16.60 7.44
N ASP A 131 -5.78 -17.72 8.14
CA ASP A 131 -6.80 -18.44 8.91
C ASP A 131 -7.38 -17.57 10.06
N ILE A 132 -6.75 -16.44 10.35
CA ILE A 132 -7.16 -15.50 11.40
C ILE A 132 -8.31 -14.64 10.85
N LYS A 133 -9.53 -15.13 11.02
CA LYS A 133 -10.76 -14.40 10.65
C LYS A 133 -11.06 -13.21 11.56
N SER A 134 -10.55 -13.25 12.79
CA SER A 134 -10.70 -12.17 13.75
C SER A 134 -9.52 -12.10 14.71
N VAL A 135 -9.21 -10.90 15.17
CA VAL A 135 -8.19 -10.63 16.18
C VAL A 135 -8.83 -9.96 17.39
N PRO A 136 -8.35 -10.24 18.62
CA PRO A 136 -8.80 -9.48 19.79
C PRO A 136 -8.53 -7.99 19.62
N VAL A 137 -9.45 -7.16 20.12
CA VAL A 137 -9.26 -5.70 20.12
C VAL A 137 -8.01 -5.34 20.94
N PRO A 138 -7.05 -4.58 20.37
CA PRO A 138 -5.87 -4.10 21.09
C PRO A 138 -6.24 -3.31 22.35
N ASP A 139 -5.42 -3.40 23.40
CA ASP A 139 -5.69 -2.75 24.68
C ASP A 139 -5.96 -1.24 24.57
N LYS A 140 -5.28 -0.55 23.64
CA LYS A 140 -5.47 0.89 23.38
C LYS A 140 -6.89 1.25 22.90
N LEU A 141 -7.60 0.29 22.30
CA LEU A 141 -8.92 0.46 21.68
C LEU A 141 -10.05 -0.18 22.50
N LYS A 142 -9.75 -0.98 23.53
CA LYS A 142 -10.77 -1.62 24.37
C LYS A 142 -11.68 -0.56 25.00
N GLY A 143 -12.99 -0.75 24.82
CA GLY A 143 -14.01 0.17 25.33
C GLY A 143 -14.11 1.51 24.57
N LYS A 144 -13.42 1.65 23.43
CA LYS A 144 -13.48 2.85 22.57
C LYS A 144 -14.14 2.60 21.22
N ILE A 145 -14.27 1.34 20.84
CA ILE A 145 -14.86 0.93 19.56
C ILE A 145 -16.06 0.02 19.79
N PHE A 146 -17.10 0.24 18.99
CA PHE A 146 -18.44 -0.30 19.17
C PHE A 146 -18.99 -0.78 17.83
N ASP A 147 -19.95 -1.70 17.88
CA ASP A 147 -20.80 -2.01 16.73
C ASP A 147 -21.89 -0.95 16.54
N LYS A 148 -22.67 -1.07 15.45
CA LYS A 148 -23.78 -0.15 15.15
C LYS A 148 -24.89 -0.09 16.20
N ASP A 149 -25.00 -1.13 17.02
CA ASP A 149 -25.99 -1.23 18.09
C ASP A 149 -25.47 -0.65 19.41
N GLY A 150 -24.23 -0.14 19.42
CA GLY A 150 -23.58 0.46 20.59
C GLY A 150 -22.97 -0.55 21.56
N ASN A 151 -22.76 -1.81 21.16
CA ASN A 151 -22.07 -2.79 21.98
C ASN A 151 -20.55 -2.69 21.80
N PRO A 152 -19.76 -2.74 22.89
CA PRO A 152 -18.31 -2.70 22.79
C PRO A 152 -17.77 -3.92 22.02
N LEU A 153 -16.94 -3.67 21.01
CA LEU A 153 -16.28 -4.74 20.27
C LEU A 153 -15.19 -5.39 21.13
N LYS A 154 -15.15 -6.73 21.08
CA LYS A 154 -14.11 -7.55 21.71
C LYS A 154 -13.12 -8.12 20.72
N VAL A 155 -13.55 -8.24 19.46
CA VAL A 155 -12.75 -8.73 18.35
C VAL A 155 -12.95 -7.81 17.14
N LEU A 156 -11.90 -7.67 16.33
CA LEU A 156 -11.94 -7.08 15.00
C LEU A 156 -11.99 -8.24 14.00
N SER A 157 -12.96 -8.26 13.10
CA SER A 157 -13.01 -9.20 11.99
C SER A 157 -12.92 -8.45 10.66
N ALA A 158 -12.35 -9.11 9.64
CA ALA A 158 -12.34 -8.56 8.29
C ALA A 158 -13.76 -8.34 7.74
N GLU A 159 -14.72 -9.19 8.15
CA GLU A 159 -16.14 -9.13 7.72
C GLU A 159 -16.93 -7.95 8.30
N HIS A 160 -16.43 -7.29 9.36
CA HIS A 160 -17.13 -6.18 10.03
C HIS A 160 -16.26 -4.92 10.15
N ALA A 161 -15.17 -4.83 9.38
CA ALA A 161 -14.24 -3.71 9.43
C ALA A 161 -14.91 -2.37 9.06
N GLU A 162 -15.99 -2.39 8.28
CA GLU A 162 -16.67 -1.19 7.78
C GLU A 162 -17.80 -0.67 8.68
N GLU A 163 -18.15 -1.38 9.76
CA GLU A 163 -19.26 -1.04 10.67
C GLU A 163 -18.75 -0.81 12.12
N VAL A 164 -17.66 -0.06 12.27
CA VAL A 164 -17.09 0.26 13.58
C VAL A 164 -17.39 1.72 13.96
N TYR A 165 -17.81 1.93 15.20
CA TYR A 165 -18.27 3.22 15.72
C TYR A 165 -17.53 3.61 17.00
N THR A 166 -17.49 4.92 17.28
CA THR A 166 -17.05 5.47 18.57
C THR A 166 -18.13 5.30 19.64
N ALA A 167 -17.79 5.60 20.91
CA ALA A 167 -18.77 5.59 22.00
C ALA A 167 -19.92 6.60 21.80
N ASP A 168 -19.68 7.66 21.02
CA ASP A 168 -20.65 8.71 20.72
C ASP A 168 -21.52 8.36 19.48
N GLY A 169 -21.33 7.17 18.90
CA GLY A 169 -22.05 6.70 17.72
C GLY A 169 -21.53 7.27 16.39
N GLU A 170 -20.37 7.91 16.38
CA GLU A 170 -19.73 8.37 15.14
C GLU A 170 -19.05 7.19 14.43
N ARG A 171 -19.22 7.09 13.12
CA ARG A 171 -18.57 6.03 12.34
C ARG A 171 -17.07 6.28 12.23
N ILE A 172 -16.28 5.24 12.44
CA ILE A 172 -14.83 5.26 12.34
C ILE A 172 -14.43 4.98 10.89
N ALA A 173 -13.68 5.90 10.28
CA ALA A 173 -13.16 5.73 8.92
C ALA A 173 -12.00 4.71 8.91
N TYR A 174 -11.06 4.87 9.84
CA TYR A 174 -9.96 3.94 10.05
C TYR A 174 -9.32 4.15 11.42
N ILE A 175 -8.47 3.21 11.79
CA ILE A 175 -7.56 3.33 12.93
C ILE A 175 -6.15 3.40 12.36
N ASP A 176 -5.40 4.44 12.71
CA ASP A 176 -4.05 4.62 12.19
C ASP A 176 -3.06 3.60 12.80
N SER A 177 -1.83 3.59 12.27
CA SER A 177 -0.78 2.66 12.71
C SER A 177 -0.31 2.88 14.16
N ASP A 178 -0.59 4.05 14.73
CA ASP A 178 -0.34 4.35 16.14
C ASP A 178 -1.53 3.94 17.03
N GLY A 179 -2.65 3.50 16.45
CA GLY A 179 -3.86 3.10 17.15
C GLY A 179 -4.74 4.27 17.56
N ASN A 180 -4.67 5.40 16.85
CA ASN A 180 -5.61 6.51 17.00
C ASN A 180 -6.83 6.27 16.11
N ILE A 181 -8.00 6.60 16.65
CA ILE A 181 -9.27 6.50 15.94
C ILE A 181 -9.43 7.76 15.08
N VAL A 182 -9.74 7.58 13.81
CA VAL A 182 -10.13 8.67 12.90
C VAL A 182 -11.56 8.43 12.47
N THR A 183 -12.45 9.37 12.80
CA THR A 183 -13.86 9.33 12.40
C THR A 183 -14.04 9.71 10.93
N GLU A 184 -15.16 9.35 10.32
CA GLU A 184 -15.50 9.80 8.95
C GLU A 184 -15.49 11.33 8.85
N ASN A 185 -16.01 12.03 9.85
CA ASN A 185 -16.00 13.49 9.89
C ASN A 185 -14.59 14.09 9.95
N GLU A 186 -13.68 13.48 10.73
CA GLU A 186 -12.28 13.92 10.80
C GLU A 186 -11.54 13.63 9.50
N HIS A 187 -11.80 12.47 8.89
CA HIS A 187 -11.24 12.11 7.59
C HIS A 187 -11.70 13.08 6.49
N GLU A 188 -12.99 13.42 6.41
CA GLU A 188 -13.48 14.38 5.42
C GLU A 188 -12.92 15.79 5.63
N LYS A 189 -12.72 16.22 6.89
CA LYS A 189 -12.05 17.50 7.19
C LYS A 189 -10.59 17.48 6.75
N ALA A 190 -9.84 16.44 7.10
CA ALA A 190 -8.46 16.28 6.69
C ALA A 190 -8.34 16.26 5.15
N ARG A 191 -9.20 15.51 4.48
CA ARG A 191 -9.31 15.47 3.01
C ARG A 191 -9.57 16.85 2.41
N ALA A 192 -10.46 17.66 2.98
CA ALA A 192 -10.73 19.01 2.50
C ALA A 192 -9.53 19.97 2.67
N ASP A 193 -8.73 19.76 3.72
CA ASP A 193 -7.53 20.55 4.00
C ASP A 193 -6.34 20.10 3.13
N GLU A 194 -6.20 18.80 2.90
CA GLU A 194 -5.05 18.17 2.21
C GLU A 194 -5.22 18.09 0.69
N CYS A 195 -6.44 18.09 0.17
CA CYS A 195 -6.71 17.92 -1.25
C CYS A 195 -7.27 19.20 -1.92
N LEU A 196 -6.96 19.36 -3.20
CA LEU A 196 -7.74 20.16 -4.13
C LEU A 196 -8.72 19.23 -4.85
N ILE A 197 -10.02 19.53 -4.74
CA ILE A 197 -11.08 18.75 -5.37
C ILE A 197 -11.51 19.40 -6.68
N ILE A 198 -11.42 18.67 -7.79
CA ILE A 198 -11.83 19.13 -9.12
C ILE A 198 -12.95 18.25 -9.64
N LYS A 199 -14.09 18.86 -9.99
CA LYS A 199 -15.28 18.16 -10.51
C LYS A 199 -15.46 18.26 -12.02
N ASP A 200 -14.73 19.17 -12.66
CA ASP A 200 -14.74 19.33 -14.12
C ASP A 200 -13.63 18.47 -14.75
N PRO A 201 -13.97 17.39 -15.48
CA PRO A 201 -12.97 16.52 -16.08
C PRO A 201 -12.07 17.23 -17.09
N ASN A 202 -12.50 18.36 -17.66
CA ASN A 202 -11.70 19.13 -18.62
C ASN A 202 -10.55 19.92 -17.96
N GLN A 203 -10.56 20.02 -16.62
CA GLN A 203 -9.55 20.76 -15.86
C GLN A 203 -8.47 19.86 -15.26
N LEU A 204 -8.62 18.53 -15.35
CA LEU A 204 -7.77 17.58 -14.63
C LEU A 204 -6.29 17.72 -15.01
N ASN A 205 -6.01 17.82 -16.31
CA ASN A 205 -4.64 17.90 -16.84
C ASN A 205 -3.95 19.25 -16.56
N ASN A 206 -4.63 20.21 -15.93
CA ASN A 206 -3.99 21.46 -15.49
C ASN A 206 -3.12 21.27 -14.25
N TYR A 207 -3.29 20.17 -13.52
CA TYR A 207 -2.70 19.96 -12.20
C TYR A 207 -1.64 18.85 -12.17
N THR A 208 -1.50 18.05 -13.23
CA THR A 208 -0.57 16.92 -13.30
C THR A 208 0.57 17.15 -14.26
N CYS A 209 1.68 16.44 -14.04
CA CYS A 209 2.81 16.37 -14.97
C CYS A 209 2.65 15.28 -16.05
N PHE A 210 1.46 14.68 -16.14
CA PHE A 210 1.09 13.64 -17.10
C PHE A 210 -0.37 13.79 -17.52
N ASP A 211 -0.73 13.20 -18.66
CA ASP A 211 -2.11 13.22 -19.15
C ASP A 211 -2.96 12.18 -18.41
N ILE A 212 -3.95 12.64 -17.66
CA ILE A 212 -4.94 11.80 -16.98
C ILE A 212 -5.86 11.17 -18.02
N LYS A 213 -6.08 9.85 -17.87
CA LYS A 213 -6.96 9.07 -18.74
C LYS A 213 -8.21 8.61 -18.01
N LEU A 214 -9.36 9.21 -18.31
CA LEU A 214 -10.63 8.70 -17.79
C LEU A 214 -11.09 7.47 -18.59
N PRO A 215 -11.72 6.48 -17.94
CA PRO A 215 -12.28 5.33 -18.65
C PRO A 215 -13.39 5.79 -19.60
N SER A 216 -13.43 5.25 -20.81
CA SER A 216 -14.53 5.51 -21.75
C SER A 216 -15.77 4.66 -21.46
N TYR A 217 -15.66 3.68 -20.57
CA TYR A 217 -16.74 2.83 -20.10
C TYR A 217 -16.84 2.88 -18.58
N LEU A 218 -18.06 3.05 -18.09
CA LEU A 218 -18.44 2.85 -16.70
C LEU A 218 -19.74 2.02 -16.67
N PRO A 219 -19.94 1.19 -15.63
CA PRO A 219 -21.21 0.47 -15.44
C PRO A 219 -22.39 1.44 -15.32
N GLU A 220 -23.60 0.90 -15.53
CA GLU A 220 -24.83 1.72 -15.49
C GLU A 220 -24.95 2.52 -14.18
N GLY A 221 -25.30 3.80 -14.32
CA GLY A 221 -25.47 4.74 -13.22
C GLY A 221 -24.17 5.32 -12.65
N TYR A 222 -23.00 4.75 -12.97
CA TYR A 222 -21.72 5.31 -12.55
C TYR A 222 -21.29 6.45 -13.47
N LYS A 223 -20.82 7.54 -12.87
CA LYS A 223 -20.24 8.69 -13.57
C LYS A 223 -19.05 9.25 -12.81
N PHE A 224 -18.14 9.91 -13.52
CA PHE A 224 -17.11 10.71 -12.87
C PHE A 224 -17.75 11.77 -11.98
N THR A 225 -17.29 11.85 -10.73
CA THR A 225 -17.78 12.83 -9.75
C THR A 225 -16.72 13.87 -9.42
N GLU A 226 -15.51 13.40 -9.11
CA GLU A 226 -14.42 14.26 -8.69
C GLU A 226 -13.05 13.61 -8.81
N ALA A 227 -12.04 14.47 -8.90
CA ALA A 227 -10.64 14.14 -8.79
C ALA A 227 -10.03 14.84 -7.58
N GLU A 228 -9.10 14.14 -6.95
CA GLU A 228 -8.31 14.62 -5.83
C GLU A 228 -6.86 14.83 -6.23
N PHE A 229 -6.38 16.04 -5.99
CA PHE A 229 -4.98 16.38 -6.09
C PHE A 229 -4.43 16.72 -4.71
N PHE A 230 -3.38 16.03 -4.31
CA PHE A 230 -2.77 16.19 -2.99
C PHE A 230 -1.91 17.46 -2.96
N ARG A 231 -2.14 18.31 -1.96
CA ARG A 231 -1.34 19.52 -1.74
C ARG A 231 0.06 19.14 -1.25
N ASP A 232 1.05 19.89 -1.70
CA ASP A 232 2.41 19.77 -1.20
C ASP A 232 2.56 20.39 0.21
N GLU A 233 3.78 20.37 0.75
CA GLU A 233 4.11 20.95 2.07
C GLU A 233 3.77 22.45 2.18
N ASN A 234 3.60 23.16 1.06
CA ASN A 234 3.25 24.58 0.99
C ASN A 234 1.75 24.81 0.71
N GLY A 235 0.94 23.75 0.62
CA GLY A 235 -0.48 23.84 0.30
C GLY A 235 -0.78 24.00 -1.20
N VAL A 236 0.22 23.87 -2.07
CA VAL A 236 0.13 24.12 -3.51
C VAL A 236 -0.10 22.81 -4.26
N VAL A 237 -0.90 22.87 -5.33
CA VAL A 237 -1.09 21.78 -6.28
C VAL A 237 -0.56 22.23 -7.64
N GLU A 238 0.60 21.71 -8.01
CA GLU A 238 1.24 21.96 -9.31
C GLU A 238 2.05 20.72 -9.70
N ASN A 239 2.00 20.31 -10.97
CA ASN A 239 2.75 19.16 -11.49
C ASN A 239 2.59 17.89 -10.64
N SER A 240 1.38 17.64 -10.14
CA SER A 240 1.09 16.48 -9.32
C SER A 240 1.46 15.20 -10.06
N LYS A 241 2.16 14.30 -9.36
CA LYS A 241 2.50 12.97 -9.87
C LYS A 241 1.42 11.92 -9.58
N ILE A 242 0.39 12.29 -8.81
CA ILE A 242 -0.66 11.38 -8.34
C ILE A 242 -2.00 12.09 -8.44
N VAL A 243 -3.03 11.37 -8.89
CA VAL A 243 -4.43 11.82 -8.83
C VAL A 243 -5.31 10.68 -8.35
N GLY A 244 -6.21 10.98 -7.39
CA GLY A 244 -7.33 10.11 -7.05
C GLY A 244 -8.54 10.47 -7.90
N LEU A 245 -9.27 9.48 -8.41
CA LEU A 245 -10.42 9.66 -9.28
C LEU A 245 -11.60 8.86 -8.72
N TYR A 246 -12.74 9.52 -8.60
CA TYR A 246 -13.96 8.93 -8.06
C TYR A 246 -15.03 8.85 -9.14
N PHE A 247 -15.65 7.68 -9.21
CA PHE A 247 -16.78 7.42 -10.08
C PHE A 247 -17.90 6.85 -9.23
N ALA A 248 -19.02 7.57 -9.09
CA ALA A 248 -20.08 7.17 -8.19
C ALA A 248 -21.39 6.92 -8.92
N ASN A 249 -22.17 6.00 -8.36
CA ASN A 249 -23.58 5.81 -8.67
C ASN A 249 -24.41 6.55 -7.60
N GLU A 250 -25.03 7.67 -7.99
CA GLU A 250 -25.76 8.54 -7.06
C GLU A 250 -26.99 7.88 -6.43
N GLU A 251 -27.61 6.91 -7.11
CA GLU A 251 -28.79 6.21 -6.60
C GLU A 251 -28.44 5.27 -5.44
N THR A 252 -27.29 4.62 -5.54
CA THR A 252 -26.84 3.63 -4.54
C THR A 252 -25.86 4.21 -3.52
N GLY A 253 -25.24 5.36 -3.83
CA GLY A 253 -24.15 5.94 -3.03
C GLY A 253 -22.82 5.18 -3.15
N LYS A 254 -22.75 4.14 -4.00
CA LYS A 254 -21.55 3.33 -4.21
C LYS A 254 -20.59 4.02 -5.17
N PHE A 255 -19.30 3.75 -5.04
CA PHE A 255 -18.28 4.33 -5.90
C PHE A 255 -17.16 3.36 -6.24
N VAL A 256 -16.60 3.57 -7.42
CA VAL A 256 -15.33 3.03 -7.89
C VAL A 256 -14.27 4.09 -7.66
N TYR A 257 -13.14 3.68 -7.12
CA TYR A 257 -11.98 4.53 -6.95
C TYR A 257 -10.88 4.11 -7.91
N MET A 258 -10.22 5.08 -8.52
CA MET A 258 -9.03 4.85 -9.32
C MET A 258 -7.94 5.81 -8.87
N GLN A 259 -6.70 5.34 -8.84
CA GLN A 259 -5.55 6.21 -8.72
C GLN A 259 -4.67 6.08 -9.97
N GLN A 260 -4.23 7.22 -10.48
CA GLN A 260 -3.21 7.28 -11.52
C GLN A 260 -1.96 7.93 -10.95
N ARG A 261 -0.81 7.33 -11.22
CA ARG A 261 0.48 7.84 -10.78
C ARG A 261 1.48 7.82 -11.91
N VAL A 262 2.40 8.77 -11.95
CA VAL A 262 3.60 8.62 -12.78
C VAL A 262 4.32 7.34 -12.35
N ALA A 263 4.83 6.55 -13.30
CA ALA A 263 5.58 5.33 -13.01
C ALA A 263 7.05 5.66 -12.68
N GLU A 264 7.28 6.06 -11.42
CA GLU A 264 8.59 6.42 -10.88
C GLU A 264 8.83 5.72 -9.53
N GLU A 265 10.07 5.77 -9.02
CA GLU A 265 10.43 5.11 -7.76
C GLU A 265 9.68 5.70 -6.55
N ASP A 266 9.45 7.01 -6.51
CA ASP A 266 8.79 7.69 -5.40
C ASP A 266 7.27 7.56 -5.42
N THR A 267 6.69 7.12 -6.53
CA THR A 267 5.25 7.00 -6.75
C THR A 267 4.79 5.55 -6.97
N GLY A 268 5.71 4.63 -7.24
CA GLY A 268 5.50 3.18 -7.18
C GLY A 268 5.13 2.69 -5.78
N TYR A 269 4.75 1.41 -5.67
CA TYR A 269 4.38 0.84 -4.38
C TYR A 269 4.53 -0.67 -4.30
N VAL A 270 4.52 -1.14 -3.05
CA VAL A 270 4.62 -2.54 -2.69
C VAL A 270 3.44 -2.90 -1.80
N THR A 271 2.65 -3.88 -2.23
CA THR A 271 1.41 -4.29 -1.58
C THR A 271 1.38 -5.81 -1.37
N GLY A 272 0.43 -6.30 -0.59
CA GLY A 272 0.22 -7.72 -0.34
C GLY A 272 -1.21 -8.14 -0.57
N ALA A 273 -1.42 -9.39 -0.95
CA ALA A 273 -2.74 -9.94 -1.25
C ALA A 273 -2.78 -11.45 -0.98
N ASP A 274 -3.96 -11.98 -0.68
CA ASP A 274 -4.14 -13.42 -0.40
C ASP A 274 -4.37 -14.24 -1.69
N GLU A 275 -5.18 -13.72 -2.61
CA GLU A 275 -5.51 -14.36 -3.88
C GLU A 275 -5.21 -13.40 -5.03
N VAL A 276 -4.31 -13.84 -5.92
CA VAL A 276 -3.75 -13.00 -6.98
C VAL A 276 -3.85 -13.70 -8.34
N GLU A 277 -4.42 -12.99 -9.30
CA GLU A 277 -4.56 -13.43 -10.68
C GLU A 277 -3.79 -12.50 -11.62
N GLU A 278 -2.86 -13.06 -12.38
CA GLU A 278 -2.15 -12.35 -13.44
C GLU A 278 -3.00 -12.43 -14.73
N LEU A 279 -3.26 -11.28 -15.34
CA LEU A 279 -4.02 -11.15 -16.58
C LEU A 279 -3.43 -10.04 -17.46
N LYS A 280 -4.10 -9.73 -18.58
CA LYS A 280 -3.70 -8.61 -19.44
C LYS A 280 -4.79 -7.57 -19.58
N ILE A 281 -4.42 -6.30 -19.46
CA ILE A 281 -5.27 -5.15 -19.79
C ILE A 281 -4.63 -4.43 -20.97
N ASN A 282 -5.36 -4.32 -22.09
CA ASN A 282 -4.84 -3.70 -23.32
C ASN A 282 -3.46 -4.23 -23.75
N GLY A 283 -3.21 -5.53 -23.52
CA GLY A 283 -1.95 -6.22 -23.83
C GLY A 283 -0.85 -6.10 -22.77
N GLN A 284 -0.98 -5.21 -21.79
CA GLN A 284 -0.03 -5.05 -20.68
C GLN A 284 -0.30 -6.06 -19.58
N ASP A 285 0.76 -6.49 -18.90
CA ASP A 285 0.62 -7.34 -17.72
C ASP A 285 -0.08 -6.56 -16.60
N ALA A 286 -1.06 -7.21 -15.99
CA ALA A 286 -1.91 -6.65 -14.96
C ALA A 286 -2.15 -7.71 -13.89
N VAL A 287 -2.47 -7.25 -12.69
CA VAL A 287 -2.74 -8.12 -11.56
C VAL A 287 -4.06 -7.75 -10.92
N LEU A 288 -4.96 -8.72 -10.86
CA LEU A 288 -6.20 -8.66 -10.11
C LEU A 288 -6.01 -9.34 -8.75
N TYR A 289 -6.48 -8.72 -7.68
CA TYR A 289 -6.41 -9.30 -6.34
C TYR A 289 -7.60 -8.91 -5.46
N GLY A 290 -7.98 -9.83 -4.57
CA GLY A 290 -9.13 -9.65 -3.68
C GLY A 290 -10.45 -9.37 -4.42
N ASP A 291 -10.61 -9.94 -5.62
CA ASP A 291 -11.75 -9.83 -6.54
C ASP A 291 -12.20 -8.42 -6.95
N SER A 292 -11.50 -7.37 -6.49
CA SER A 292 -11.99 -6.00 -6.59
C SER A 292 -10.88 -4.96 -6.74
N ASN A 293 -9.61 -5.38 -6.81
CA ASN A 293 -8.46 -4.49 -7.03
C ASN A 293 -7.74 -4.94 -8.29
N LEU A 294 -7.49 -4.02 -9.21
CA LEU A 294 -6.83 -4.28 -10.47
C LEU A 294 -5.73 -3.23 -10.69
N ASP A 295 -4.49 -3.72 -10.77
CA ASP A 295 -3.30 -2.89 -10.87
C ASP A 295 -2.55 -3.20 -12.17
N TRP A 296 -2.14 -2.16 -12.90
CA TRP A 296 -1.29 -2.30 -14.09
C TRP A 296 -0.46 -1.05 -14.35
N GLU A 297 0.61 -1.20 -15.12
CA GLU A 297 1.43 -0.08 -15.61
C GLU A 297 1.27 0.02 -17.12
N TYR A 298 0.99 1.23 -17.63
CA TYR A 298 0.87 1.49 -19.06
C TYR A 298 1.38 2.89 -19.42
N ASN A 299 2.24 2.99 -20.43
CA ASN A 299 2.81 4.23 -20.95
C ASN A 299 3.42 5.16 -19.87
N GLY A 300 4.12 4.58 -18.89
CA GLY A 300 4.77 5.35 -17.82
C GLY A 300 3.79 5.87 -16.76
N VAL A 301 2.58 5.31 -16.70
CA VAL A 301 1.58 5.60 -15.66
C VAL A 301 1.17 4.29 -14.97
N ILE A 302 1.14 4.31 -13.65
CA ILE A 302 0.58 3.26 -12.80
C ILE A 302 -0.91 3.53 -12.61
N TYR A 303 -1.72 2.50 -12.80
CA TYR A 303 -3.15 2.51 -12.58
C TYR A 303 -3.49 1.53 -11.46
N MET A 304 -4.18 2.02 -10.44
CA MET A 304 -4.80 1.21 -9.39
C MET A 304 -6.31 1.43 -9.48
N LEU A 305 -7.08 0.38 -9.74
CA LEU A 305 -8.53 0.45 -9.85
C LEU A 305 -9.17 -0.42 -8.75
N VAL A 306 -10.04 0.20 -7.95
CA VAL A 306 -10.68 -0.42 -6.79
C VAL A 306 -12.20 -0.38 -6.96
N GLY A 307 -12.80 -1.55 -7.19
CA GLY A 307 -14.24 -1.76 -7.30
C GLY A 307 -14.96 -1.95 -5.96
N ARG A 308 -14.21 -2.08 -4.84
CA ARG A 308 -14.74 -2.19 -3.45
C ARG A 308 -15.78 -3.31 -3.24
N GLY A 309 -15.68 -4.40 -4.00
CA GLY A 309 -16.65 -5.52 -3.96
C GLY A 309 -18.01 -5.21 -4.60
N GLU A 310 -18.22 -3.99 -5.11
CA GLU A 310 -19.48 -3.54 -5.72
C GLU A 310 -19.53 -3.73 -7.23
N ILE A 311 -18.35 -3.88 -7.84
CA ILE A 311 -18.18 -4.12 -9.27
C ILE A 311 -17.70 -5.54 -9.46
N ALA A 312 -18.42 -6.31 -10.27
CA ALA A 312 -18.01 -7.65 -10.66
C ALA A 312 -16.67 -7.59 -11.42
N LYS A 313 -15.85 -8.66 -11.29
CA LYS A 313 -14.55 -8.76 -11.94
C LYS A 313 -14.57 -8.43 -13.43
N ASP A 314 -15.55 -8.93 -14.18
CA ASP A 314 -15.63 -8.71 -15.63
C ASP A 314 -15.93 -7.24 -15.97
N GLU A 315 -16.75 -6.58 -15.16
CA GLU A 315 -17.00 -5.14 -15.25
C GLU A 315 -15.76 -4.33 -14.89
N LEU A 316 -15.01 -4.74 -13.87
CA LEU A 316 -13.74 -4.09 -13.50
C LEU A 316 -12.71 -4.14 -14.64
N ILE A 317 -12.60 -5.30 -15.30
CA ILE A 317 -11.74 -5.48 -16.47
C ILE A 317 -12.21 -4.59 -17.64
N LYS A 318 -13.52 -4.54 -17.93
CA LYS A 318 -14.06 -3.66 -18.99
C LYS A 318 -13.76 -2.18 -18.74
N ILE A 319 -13.87 -1.71 -17.49
CA ILE A 319 -13.49 -0.34 -17.12
C ILE A 319 -12.02 -0.11 -17.45
N ALA A 320 -11.13 -1.01 -17.01
CA ALA A 320 -9.69 -0.88 -17.23
C ALA A 320 -9.31 -0.92 -18.72
N GLU A 321 -9.89 -1.83 -19.51
CA GLU A 321 -9.65 -1.93 -20.96
C GLU A 321 -10.14 -0.70 -21.74
N SER A 322 -11.11 0.04 -21.18
CA SER A 322 -11.63 1.27 -21.80
C SER A 322 -10.69 2.48 -21.69
N ILE A 323 -9.59 2.36 -20.95
CA ILE A 323 -8.60 3.42 -20.74
C ILE A 323 -7.51 3.31 -21.83
N LYS A 324 -7.33 4.36 -22.63
CA LYS A 324 -6.45 4.38 -23.81
C LYS A 324 -5.56 5.62 -23.90
#